data_AF-A0A2N5YU67-F1
#
_entry.id   AF-A0A2N5YU67-F1
#
_cell.length_a   1.000
_cell.length_b   1.000
_cell.length_c   1.000
_cell.angle_alpha   90.00
_cell.angle_beta   90.00
_cell.angle_gamma   90.00
#
_symmetry.space_group_name_H-M   'P 1'
#
loop_
_entity.id
_entity.type
_entity.pdbx_description
1 polymer ?
#
loop_
_entity_poly.entity_id
_entity_poly.type
_entity_poly.pdbx_seq_one_letter_code
_entity_poly.pdbx_strand_id
1 'polypeptide(L)'
;MNIIRIKDKLTYISLIIITILLVLPIVYYFQFNINTNVLMLDDIYDVRSVLKENISFLSSYTFWWLAKVILQVLFVYSLTKKDYKTLLFAFAVLMYLFLISGHKSVYFTPILILFYYYLGNNYNQKIALTMGLLLVFFIAINIPDFYIGRPIMKSIFIRRMFFVPALLNECYFDFFKDNHMYLSSSVLSDFITYPYDLPPEYLIGREYFGKPEMSSNAGILANGFMNFGYAGVFAYSFIFSVFLMILNSIKLNKRYFGLFIFFMFIFRGSPFFTTILTHGFWIVLILAFTVLPQRKRVES
;
A
#
# COMPACT_ATOMS: atom_id res chain seq x y z
N MET A 1 5.32 -20.47 19.77
CA MET A 1 3.97 -20.12 19.28
C MET A 1 3.55 -21.18 18.28
N ASN A 2 2.60 -22.05 18.63
CA ASN A 2 2.09 -23.08 17.72
C ASN A 2 1.22 -22.40 16.65
N ILE A 3 1.63 -22.50 15.39
CA ILE A 3 1.02 -21.79 14.27
C ILE A 3 -0.05 -22.70 13.66
N ILE A 4 -1.31 -22.24 13.62
CA ILE A 4 -2.43 -22.96 13.01
C ILE A 4 -2.21 -22.96 11.50
N ARG A 5 -2.05 -24.14 10.89
CA ARG A 5 -1.75 -24.26 9.46
C ARG A 5 -2.82 -25.01 8.71
N ILE A 6 -3.31 -24.40 7.64
CA ILE A 6 -4.24 -25.02 6.70
C ILE A 6 -3.45 -25.80 5.65
N LYS A 7 -3.98 -26.93 5.15
CA LYS A 7 -3.34 -27.68 4.07
C LYS A 7 -3.17 -26.80 2.82
N ASP A 8 -2.04 -26.91 2.13
CA ASP A 8 -1.69 -26.10 0.94
C ASP A 8 -2.79 -26.08 -0.15
N LYS A 9 -3.45 -27.22 -0.40
CA LYS A 9 -4.54 -27.32 -1.40
C LYS A 9 -5.80 -26.57 -0.95
N LEU A 10 -6.19 -26.71 0.31
CA LEU A 10 -7.34 -26.01 0.89
C LEU A 10 -7.12 -24.50 0.89
N THR A 11 -5.90 -24.08 1.25
CA THR A 11 -5.46 -22.68 1.22
C THR A 11 -5.61 -22.04 -0.16
N TYR A 12 -5.22 -22.76 -1.21
CA TYR A 12 -5.33 -22.27 -2.57
C TYR A 12 -6.79 -22.09 -3.00
N ILE A 13 -7.62 -23.09 -2.72
CA ILE A 13 -9.05 -23.06 -3.04
C ILE A 13 -9.75 -21.94 -2.26
N SER A 14 -9.44 -21.77 -0.96
CA SER A 14 -10.04 -20.69 -0.16
C SER A 14 -9.68 -19.31 -0.69
N LEU A 15 -8.44 -19.09 -1.14
CA LEU A 15 -8.05 -17.80 -1.74
C LEU A 15 -8.82 -17.51 -3.03
N ILE A 16 -9.03 -18.52 -3.88
CA ILE A 16 -9.83 -18.36 -5.11
C ILE A 16 -11.28 -18.06 -4.76
N ILE A 17 -11.89 -18.79 -3.82
CA ILE A 17 -13.28 -18.57 -3.40
C ILE A 17 -13.44 -17.16 -2.83
N ILE A 18 -12.56 -16.75 -1.91
CA ILE A 18 -12.59 -15.39 -1.34
C ILE A 18 -12.43 -14.34 -2.45
N THR A 19 -11.53 -14.56 -3.41
CA THR A 19 -11.34 -13.65 -4.54
C THR A 19 -12.63 -13.51 -5.35
N ILE A 20 -13.28 -14.62 -5.72
CA ILE A 20 -14.54 -14.59 -6.48
C ILE A 20 -15.64 -13.87 -5.67
N LEU A 21 -15.80 -14.21 -4.39
CA LEU A 21 -16.79 -13.58 -3.51
C LEU A 21 -16.61 -12.07 -3.40
N LEU A 22 -15.38 -11.57 -3.36
CA LEU A 22 -15.10 -10.14 -3.26
C LEU A 22 -15.20 -9.42 -4.62
N VAL A 23 -14.91 -10.10 -5.73
CA VAL A 23 -15.02 -9.54 -7.09
C VAL A 23 -16.48 -9.35 -7.49
N LEU A 24 -17.37 -10.29 -7.15
CA LEU A 24 -18.76 -10.28 -7.62
C LEU A 24 -19.53 -8.99 -7.30
N PRO A 25 -19.54 -8.46 -6.06
CA PRO A 25 -20.20 -7.20 -5.75
C PRO A 25 -19.60 -6.00 -6.51
N ILE A 26 -18.28 -6.00 -6.71
CA ILE A 26 -17.59 -4.93 -7.44
C ILE A 26 -18.01 -4.95 -8.91
N VAL A 27 -18.03 -6.12 -9.54
CA VAL A 27 -18.47 -6.26 -10.95
C VAL A 27 -19.95 -5.95 -11.10
N TYR A 28 -20.79 -6.35 -10.15
CA TYR A 28 -22.21 -6.01 -10.17
C TYR A 28 -22.43 -4.49 -10.14
N TYR A 29 -21.67 -3.78 -9.31
CA TYR A 29 -21.83 -2.35 -9.09
C TYR A 29 -21.19 -1.49 -10.19
N PHE A 30 -19.94 -1.77 -10.56
CA PHE A 30 -19.19 -1.00 -11.56
C PHE A 30 -19.39 -1.50 -13.00
N GLN A 31 -20.03 -2.67 -13.16
CA GLN A 31 -20.25 -3.33 -14.45
C GLN A 31 -18.94 -3.38 -15.27
N PHE A 32 -19.02 -3.16 -16.58
CA PHE A 32 -17.86 -3.01 -17.46
C PHE A 32 -17.67 -1.55 -17.89
N ASN A 33 -17.95 -0.59 -17.00
CA ASN A 33 -17.68 0.83 -17.26
C ASN A 33 -16.17 1.11 -17.19
N ILE A 34 -15.45 0.57 -18.17
CA ILE A 34 -13.99 0.58 -18.28
C ILE A 34 -13.62 1.82 -19.08
N ASN A 35 -12.90 2.74 -18.44
CA ASN A 35 -12.27 3.84 -19.17
C ASN A 35 -10.86 3.43 -19.60
N THR A 36 -10.68 3.14 -20.89
CA THR A 36 -9.37 2.75 -21.43
C THR A 36 -8.35 3.90 -21.42
N ASN A 37 -8.79 5.16 -21.32
CA ASN A 37 -7.87 6.32 -21.23
C ASN A 37 -7.04 6.28 -19.94
N VAL A 38 -7.54 5.60 -18.90
CA VAL A 38 -6.79 5.33 -17.67
C VAL A 38 -5.50 4.56 -17.93
N LEU A 39 -5.44 3.74 -19.00
CA LEU A 39 -4.21 3.04 -19.42
C LEU A 39 -3.14 4.01 -19.92
N MET A 40 -3.55 5.12 -20.55
CA MET A 40 -2.64 6.20 -20.98
C MET A 40 -2.28 7.15 -19.83
N LEU A 41 -2.81 6.88 -18.63
CA LEU A 41 -2.72 7.74 -17.45
C LEU A 41 -3.43 9.09 -17.57
N ASP A 42 -4.28 9.22 -18.59
CA ASP A 42 -5.18 10.35 -18.80
C ASP A 42 -6.47 10.13 -17.98
N ASP A 43 -7.16 11.22 -17.59
CA ASP A 43 -8.44 11.23 -16.87
C ASP A 43 -8.50 10.45 -15.53
N ILE A 44 -7.33 10.15 -14.93
CA ILE A 44 -7.25 9.40 -13.67
C ILE A 44 -8.03 10.08 -12.53
N TYR A 45 -8.05 11.41 -12.48
CA TYR A 45 -8.70 12.14 -11.41
C TYR A 45 -10.23 12.07 -11.52
N ASP A 46 -10.77 12.09 -12.74
CA ASP A 46 -12.21 12.00 -12.99
C ASP A 46 -12.74 10.59 -12.72
N VAL A 47 -11.98 9.56 -13.09
CA VAL A 47 -12.36 8.17 -12.76
C VAL A 47 -12.33 7.95 -11.24
N ARG A 48 -11.44 8.63 -10.51
CA ARG A 48 -11.37 8.55 -9.05
C ARG A 48 -12.50 9.27 -8.34
N SER A 49 -12.93 10.43 -8.82
CA SER A 49 -14.08 11.13 -8.24
C SER A 49 -15.35 10.29 -8.39
N VAL A 50 -15.58 9.75 -9.59
CA VAL A 50 -16.70 8.83 -9.87
C VAL A 50 -16.66 7.60 -8.96
N LEU A 51 -15.48 6.99 -8.75
CA LEU A 51 -15.37 5.86 -7.83
C LEU A 51 -15.67 6.27 -6.38
N LYS A 52 -15.20 7.44 -5.94
CA LYS A 52 -15.41 7.94 -4.57
C LYS A 52 -16.88 8.24 -4.28
N GLU A 53 -17.62 8.74 -5.27
CA GLU A 53 -19.05 9.07 -5.13
C GLU A 53 -19.95 7.83 -5.10
N ASN A 54 -19.57 6.79 -5.85
CA ASN A 54 -20.42 5.63 -6.07
C ASN A 54 -20.09 4.46 -5.11
N ILE A 55 -18.87 4.37 -4.57
CA ILE A 55 -18.51 3.24 -3.72
C ILE A 55 -19.10 3.36 -2.30
N SER A 56 -19.88 2.36 -1.88
CA SER A 56 -20.31 2.24 -0.47
C SER A 56 -19.11 2.12 0.47
N PHE A 57 -19.26 2.57 1.72
CA PHE A 57 -18.23 2.48 2.75
C PHE A 57 -17.62 1.08 2.83
N LEU A 58 -18.45 0.04 2.97
CA LEU A 58 -17.99 -1.36 3.09
C LEU A 58 -17.31 -1.85 1.79
N SER A 59 -17.85 -1.46 0.64
CA SER A 59 -17.30 -1.80 -0.68
C SER A 59 -15.92 -1.19 -0.91
N SER A 60 -15.63 -0.03 -0.30
CA SER A 60 -14.31 0.59 -0.39
C SER A 60 -13.23 -0.27 0.29
N TYR A 61 -13.53 -0.81 1.47
CA TYR A 61 -12.60 -1.68 2.19
C TYR A 61 -12.35 -2.99 1.42
N THR A 62 -13.43 -3.65 0.98
CA THR A 62 -13.31 -4.92 0.26
C THR A 62 -12.56 -4.76 -1.05
N PHE A 63 -12.79 -3.66 -1.78
CA PHE A 63 -12.02 -3.30 -2.97
C PHE A 63 -10.52 -3.23 -2.66
N TRP A 64 -10.13 -2.50 -1.61
CA TRP A 64 -8.72 -2.34 -1.26
C TRP A 64 -8.09 -3.63 -0.74
N TRP A 65 -8.81 -4.41 0.06
CA TRP A 65 -8.35 -5.71 0.54
C TRP A 65 -8.10 -6.69 -0.61
N LEU A 66 -9.02 -6.70 -1.57
CA LEU A 66 -8.89 -7.50 -2.78
C LEU A 66 -7.67 -7.08 -3.61
N ALA A 67 -7.58 -5.78 -3.94
CA ALA A 67 -6.55 -5.23 -4.83
C ALA A 67 -5.15 -5.24 -4.21
N LYS A 68 -5.01 -4.87 -2.93
CA LYS A 68 -3.71 -4.65 -2.27
C LYS A 68 -3.18 -5.87 -1.53
N VAL A 69 -4.03 -6.85 -1.20
CA VAL A 69 -3.63 -8.04 -0.42
C VAL A 69 -3.98 -9.34 -1.12
N ILE A 70 -5.27 -9.64 -1.29
CA ILE A 70 -5.72 -11.00 -1.63
C ILE A 70 -5.25 -11.40 -3.02
N LEU A 71 -5.44 -10.53 -4.02
CA LEU A 71 -4.95 -10.78 -5.38
C LEU A 71 -3.43 -10.84 -5.43
N GLN A 72 -2.73 -10.03 -4.63
CA GLN A 72 -1.27 -10.03 -4.58
C GLN A 72 -0.72 -11.33 -4.01
N VAL A 73 -1.35 -11.88 -2.97
CA VAL A 73 -1.01 -13.19 -2.39
C VAL A 73 -1.33 -14.31 -3.38
N LEU A 74 -2.53 -14.29 -3.99
CA LEU A 74 -2.94 -15.26 -5.00
C LEU A 74 -1.96 -15.27 -6.18
N PHE A 75 -1.53 -14.09 -6.63
CA PHE A 75 -0.57 -13.92 -7.73
C PHE A 75 0.78 -14.61 -7.43
N VAL A 76 1.36 -14.38 -6.24
CA VAL A 76 2.60 -15.06 -5.82
C VAL A 76 2.41 -16.56 -5.67
N TYR A 77 1.24 -16.99 -5.16
CA TYR A 77 0.94 -18.39 -4.97
C TYR A 77 0.79 -19.14 -6.30
N SER A 78 0.08 -18.56 -7.27
CA SER A 78 -0.10 -19.09 -8.62
C SER A 78 1.24 -19.19 -9.36
N LEU A 79 2.11 -18.17 -9.25
CA LEU A 79 3.50 -18.23 -9.76
C LEU A 79 4.29 -19.39 -9.14
N THR A 80 4.14 -19.59 -7.83
CA THR A 80 4.83 -20.65 -7.09
C THR A 80 4.37 -22.04 -7.53
N LYS A 81 3.08 -22.22 -7.79
CA LYS A 81 2.50 -23.51 -8.22
C LYS A 81 2.56 -23.71 -9.75
N LYS A 82 3.02 -22.72 -10.52
CA LYS A 82 3.01 -22.70 -11.99
C LYS A 82 1.61 -22.87 -12.58
N ASP A 83 0.57 -22.42 -11.86
CA ASP A 83 -0.80 -22.41 -12.36
C ASP A 83 -1.06 -21.12 -13.13
N TYR A 84 -0.75 -21.16 -14.42
CA TYR A 84 -0.89 -19.99 -15.29
C TYR A 84 -2.34 -19.55 -15.51
N LYS A 85 -3.32 -20.44 -15.32
CA LYS A 85 -4.74 -20.10 -15.47
C LYS A 85 -5.19 -19.16 -14.35
N THR A 86 -4.91 -19.53 -13.10
CA THR A 86 -5.23 -18.67 -11.95
C THR A 86 -4.33 -17.43 -11.90
N LEU A 87 -3.10 -17.52 -12.39
CA LEU A 87 -2.23 -16.34 -12.55
C LEU A 87 -2.87 -15.32 -13.51
N LEU A 88 -3.31 -15.78 -14.69
CA LEU A 88 -3.97 -14.93 -15.68
C LEU A 88 -5.29 -14.36 -15.13
N PHE A 89 -6.07 -15.16 -14.41
CA PHE A 89 -7.27 -14.70 -13.72
C PHE A 89 -6.97 -13.58 -12.71
N ALA A 90 -6.00 -13.79 -11.80
CA ALA A 90 -5.62 -12.78 -10.81
C ALA A 90 -5.13 -11.49 -11.48
N PHE A 91 -4.34 -11.61 -12.55
CA PHE A 91 -3.89 -10.47 -13.35
C PHE A 91 -5.04 -9.73 -14.03
N ALA A 92 -5.97 -10.45 -14.67
CA ALA A 92 -7.13 -9.85 -15.33
C ALA A 92 -8.01 -9.08 -14.33
N VAL A 93 -8.25 -9.65 -13.15
CA VAL A 93 -8.98 -8.96 -12.08
C VAL A 93 -8.22 -7.71 -11.62
N LEU A 94 -6.90 -7.78 -11.43
CA LEU A 94 -6.09 -6.61 -11.07
C LEU A 94 -6.16 -5.50 -12.13
N MET A 95 -6.13 -5.86 -13.42
CA MET A 95 -6.28 -4.89 -14.51
C MET A 95 -7.67 -4.26 -14.51
N TYR A 96 -8.72 -5.06 -14.32
CA TYR A 96 -10.07 -4.54 -14.16
C TYR A 96 -10.18 -3.55 -13.00
N LEU A 97 -9.68 -3.91 -11.81
CA LEU A 97 -9.68 -3.02 -10.64
C LEU A 97 -8.87 -1.74 -10.88
N PHE A 98 -7.78 -1.80 -11.65
CA PHE A 98 -7.02 -0.61 -12.03
C PHE A 98 -7.82 0.30 -12.96
N LEU A 99 -8.47 -0.27 -13.98
CA LEU A 99 -9.24 0.46 -14.98
C LEU A 99 -10.43 1.22 -14.38
N ILE A 100 -11.11 0.63 -13.39
CA ILE A 100 -12.25 1.29 -12.72
C ILE A 100 -11.83 2.29 -11.64
N SER A 101 -10.58 2.24 -11.16
CA SER A 101 -10.15 3.05 -10.01
C SER A 101 -9.11 4.11 -10.34
N GLY A 102 -8.37 3.99 -11.44
CA GLY A 102 -7.26 4.88 -11.79
C GLY A 102 -6.12 4.89 -10.77
N HIS A 103 -6.11 3.97 -9.79
CA HIS A 103 -5.09 3.96 -8.75
C HIS A 103 -3.85 3.21 -9.21
N LYS A 104 -2.82 3.99 -9.59
CA LYS A 104 -1.51 3.51 -10.07
C LYS A 104 -0.89 2.42 -9.18
N SER A 105 -1.10 2.47 -7.87
CA SER A 105 -0.60 1.45 -6.94
C SER A 105 -1.14 0.05 -7.25
N VAL A 106 -2.38 -0.09 -7.71
CA VAL A 106 -2.98 -1.40 -8.05
C VAL A 106 -2.22 -2.05 -9.20
N TYR A 107 -1.81 -1.26 -10.19
CA TYR A 107 -1.05 -1.70 -11.36
C TYR A 107 0.45 -1.95 -11.06
N PHE A 108 1.09 -1.07 -10.30
CA PHE A 108 2.52 -1.19 -10.01
C PHE A 108 2.86 -2.29 -9.01
N THR A 109 1.92 -2.70 -8.16
CA THR A 109 2.18 -3.73 -7.13
C THR A 109 2.51 -5.11 -7.72
N PRO A 110 1.76 -5.65 -8.70
CA PRO A 110 2.13 -6.89 -9.38
C PRO A 110 3.51 -6.85 -10.04
N ILE A 111 3.88 -5.70 -10.62
CA ILE A 111 5.22 -5.49 -11.22
C ILE A 111 6.29 -5.58 -10.14
N LEU A 112 6.09 -4.88 -9.01
CA LEU A 112 6.99 -4.92 -7.86
C LEU A 112 7.14 -6.35 -7.31
N ILE A 113 6.04 -7.09 -7.25
CA ILE A 113 6.03 -8.48 -6.80
C ILE A 113 6.79 -9.38 -7.77
N LEU A 114 6.56 -9.27 -9.09
CA LEU A 114 7.30 -10.02 -10.10
C LEU A 114 8.80 -9.73 -10.02
N PHE A 115 9.16 -8.44 -9.95
CA PHE A 115 10.53 -8.00 -9.79
C PHE A 115 11.19 -8.69 -8.60
N TYR A 116 10.58 -8.61 -7.42
CA TYR A 116 11.12 -9.26 -6.22
C TYR A 116 10.94 -10.77 -6.18
N TYR A 117 10.05 -11.36 -6.97
CA TYR A 117 9.92 -12.81 -7.05
C TYR A 117 11.17 -13.41 -7.70
N TYR A 118 11.64 -12.80 -8.80
CA TYR A 118 12.80 -13.25 -9.57
C TYR A 118 14.14 -12.68 -9.07
N LEU A 119 14.14 -11.52 -8.43
CA LEU A 119 15.37 -10.90 -7.91
C LEU A 119 15.92 -11.69 -6.72
N GLY A 120 17.14 -12.23 -6.79
CA GLY A 120 17.87 -12.77 -5.64
C GLY A 120 17.30 -14.05 -5.00
N ASN A 121 18.20 -14.91 -4.50
CA ASN A 121 17.83 -16.21 -3.95
C ASN A 121 17.63 -16.24 -2.43
N ASN A 122 17.86 -15.14 -1.72
CA ASN A 122 17.57 -15.01 -0.30
C ASN A 122 17.31 -13.54 0.05
N TYR A 123 16.90 -13.27 1.29
CA TYR A 123 16.60 -11.91 1.75
C TYR A 123 17.81 -10.97 1.62
N ASN A 124 19.00 -11.42 2.03
CA ASN A 124 20.22 -10.62 1.98
C ASN A 124 20.61 -10.24 0.54
N GLN A 125 20.52 -11.19 -0.39
CA GLN A 125 20.77 -10.94 -1.81
C GLN A 125 19.73 -10.00 -2.42
N LYS A 126 18.45 -10.15 -2.06
CA LYS A 126 17.40 -9.19 -2.48
C LYS A 126 17.75 -7.78 -2.03
N ILE A 127 18.09 -7.61 -0.75
CA ILE A 127 18.48 -6.31 -0.19
C ILE A 127 19.72 -5.76 -0.89
N ALA A 128 20.79 -6.55 -1.00
CA ALA A 128 22.04 -6.13 -1.64
C ALA A 128 21.82 -5.71 -3.10
N LEU A 129 21.07 -6.49 -3.88
CA LEU A 129 20.74 -6.17 -5.26
C LEU A 129 19.86 -4.91 -5.35
N THR A 130 18.86 -4.75 -4.48
CA THR A 130 18.05 -3.52 -4.43
C THR A 130 18.93 -2.30 -4.12
N MET A 131 19.82 -2.39 -3.13
CA MET A 131 20.74 -1.30 -2.80
C MET A 131 21.66 -0.97 -3.97
N GLY A 132 22.24 -1.98 -4.62
CA GLY A 132 23.06 -1.80 -5.82
C GLY A 132 22.29 -1.12 -6.95
N LEU A 133 21.06 -1.57 -7.23
CA LEU A 133 20.21 -0.96 -8.25
C LEU A 133 19.82 0.48 -7.92
N LEU A 134 19.55 0.79 -6.64
CA LEU A 134 19.28 2.17 -6.21
C LEU A 134 20.52 3.06 -6.37
N LEU A 135 21.72 2.57 -6.03
CA LEU A 135 22.96 3.31 -6.24
C LEU A 135 23.19 3.61 -7.73
N VAL A 136 23.07 2.59 -8.58
CA VAL A 136 23.16 2.77 -10.04
C VAL A 136 22.11 3.75 -10.54
N PHE A 137 20.88 3.66 -10.05
CA PHE A 137 19.80 4.58 -10.39
C PHE A 137 20.12 6.02 -10.00
N PHE A 138 20.63 6.27 -8.79
CA PHE A 138 21.00 7.62 -8.34
C PHE A 138 22.15 8.24 -9.15
N ILE A 139 23.08 7.42 -9.64
CA ILE A 139 24.14 7.90 -10.53
C ILE A 139 23.54 8.22 -11.91
N ALA A 140 22.78 7.26 -12.47
CA ALA A 140 22.23 7.32 -13.82
C ALA A 140 21.16 8.42 -13.99
N ILE A 141 20.44 8.80 -12.93
CA ILE A 141 19.36 9.80 -13.01
C ILE A 141 19.85 11.18 -13.47
N ASN A 142 21.14 11.48 -13.33
CA ASN A 142 21.72 12.75 -13.78
C ASN A 142 21.85 12.83 -15.30
N ILE A 143 21.95 11.69 -16.00
CA ILE A 143 22.14 11.62 -17.45
C ILE A 143 20.96 12.29 -18.20
N PRO A 144 19.70 11.84 -18.02
CA PRO A 144 18.57 12.47 -18.71
C PRO A 144 18.37 13.93 -18.31
N ASP A 145 18.56 14.28 -17.03
CA ASP A 145 18.42 15.67 -16.56
C ASP A 145 19.46 16.61 -17.19
N PHE A 146 20.67 16.09 -17.45
CA PHE A 146 21.71 16.82 -18.17
C PHE A 146 21.30 17.10 -19.62
N TYR A 147 20.83 16.10 -20.36
CA TYR A 147 20.37 16.27 -21.75
C TYR A 147 19.11 17.15 -21.87
N ILE A 148 18.21 17.10 -20.89
CA ILE A 148 16.99 17.92 -20.86
C ILE A 148 17.28 19.36 -20.39
N GLY A 149 18.40 19.58 -19.69
CA GLY A 149 18.74 20.87 -19.09
C GLY A 149 17.84 21.27 -17.92
N ARG A 150 17.02 20.34 -17.39
CA ARG A 150 16.10 20.57 -16.26
C ARG A 150 16.07 19.33 -15.36
N PRO A 151 15.92 19.48 -14.03
CA PRO A 151 15.95 18.37 -13.08
C PRO A 151 14.62 17.59 -13.03
N ILE A 152 14.09 17.17 -14.18
CA ILE A 152 12.78 16.52 -14.28
C ILE A 152 12.80 15.16 -13.59
N MET A 153 13.79 14.32 -13.88
CA MET A 153 13.93 13.00 -13.29
C MET A 153 14.21 13.10 -11.79
N LYS A 154 15.13 14.00 -11.39
CA LYS A 154 15.36 14.28 -9.96
C LYS A 154 14.09 14.75 -9.25
N SER A 155 13.26 15.58 -9.89
CA SER A 155 11.98 16.03 -9.34
C SER A 155 10.94 14.90 -9.22
N ILE A 156 10.88 13.98 -10.19
CA ILE A 156 9.91 12.87 -10.19
C ILE A 156 10.32 11.79 -9.20
N PHE A 157 11.60 11.44 -9.11
CA PHE A 157 12.05 10.33 -8.28
C PHE A 157 12.63 10.80 -6.95
N ILE A 158 13.65 11.66 -6.94
CA ILE A 158 14.30 12.05 -5.68
C ILE A 158 13.36 12.92 -4.83
N ARG A 159 12.84 14.00 -5.41
CA ARG A 159 11.96 14.94 -4.67
C ARG A 159 10.70 14.23 -4.18
N ARG A 160 9.95 13.54 -5.05
CA ARG A 160 8.70 12.88 -4.63
C ARG A 160 8.92 11.68 -3.71
N MET A 161 10.02 10.93 -3.86
CA MET A 161 10.24 9.74 -3.04
C MET A 161 10.80 10.07 -1.66
N PHE A 162 11.69 11.06 -1.54
CA PHE A 162 12.39 11.35 -0.29
C PHE A 162 11.95 12.67 0.36
N PHE A 163 11.90 13.76 -0.41
CA PHE A 163 11.68 15.10 0.14
C PHE A 163 10.20 15.43 0.37
N VAL A 164 9.29 15.02 -0.51
CA VAL A 164 7.85 15.29 -0.35
C VAL A 164 7.29 14.65 0.92
N PRO A 165 7.55 13.36 1.24
CA PRO A 165 7.07 12.79 2.50
C PRO A 165 7.64 13.50 3.74
N ALA A 166 8.91 13.94 3.69
CA ALA A 166 9.52 14.70 4.77
C ALA A 166 8.86 16.08 4.94
N LEU A 167 8.65 16.81 3.84
CA LEU A 167 7.94 18.09 3.83
C LEU A 167 6.52 17.94 4.41
N LEU A 168 5.79 16.90 4.02
CA LEU A 168 4.45 16.67 4.54
C LEU A 168 4.48 16.36 6.04
N ASN A 169 5.47 15.63 6.55
CA ASN A 169 5.60 15.45 8.00
C ASN A 169 5.79 16.79 8.72
N GLU A 170 6.65 17.67 8.21
CA GLU A 170 6.87 19.00 8.78
C GLU A 170 5.60 19.85 8.77
N CYS A 171 4.83 19.88 7.67
CA CYS A 171 3.56 20.59 7.62
C CYS A 171 2.55 20.11 8.69
N TYR A 172 2.50 18.80 8.95
CA TYR A 172 1.65 18.26 10.01
C TYR A 172 2.18 18.61 11.40
N PHE A 173 3.51 18.61 11.59
CA PHE A 173 4.11 18.97 12.87
C PHE A 173 3.87 20.43 13.22
N ASP A 174 3.98 21.31 12.24
CA ASP A 174 3.74 22.74 12.41
C ASP A 174 2.25 23.03 12.67
N PHE A 175 1.35 22.46 11.87
CA PHE A 175 -0.09 22.71 12.00
C PHE A 175 -0.73 22.16 13.29
N PHE A 176 -0.39 20.92 13.66
CA PHE A 176 -1.04 20.22 14.79
C PHE A 176 -0.28 20.35 16.11
N LYS A 177 0.75 21.22 16.18
CA LYS A 177 1.61 21.38 17.37
C LYS A 177 0.84 21.64 18.66
N ASP A 178 -0.15 22.53 18.58
CA ASP A 178 -0.94 22.97 19.73
C ASP A 178 -2.39 22.43 19.69
N ASN A 179 -2.76 21.72 18.62
CA ASN A 179 -4.11 21.23 18.38
C ASN A 179 -4.08 19.73 18.02
N HIS A 180 -4.10 18.88 19.05
CA HIS A 180 -4.10 17.43 18.84
C HIS A 180 -5.52 16.91 18.55
N MET A 181 -5.63 15.99 17.60
CA MET A 181 -6.92 15.49 17.10
C MET A 181 -7.48 14.32 17.91
N TYR A 182 -6.66 13.64 18.72
CA TYR A 182 -7.10 12.50 19.56
C TYR A 182 -7.94 11.46 18.82
N LEU A 183 -7.66 11.19 17.54
CA LEU A 183 -8.38 10.26 16.66
C LEU A 183 -9.82 10.65 16.29
N SER A 184 -10.21 11.90 16.54
CA SER A 184 -11.52 12.45 16.13
C SER A 184 -11.76 12.39 14.62
N SER A 185 -10.70 12.40 13.80
CA SER A 185 -10.80 12.26 12.34
C SER A 185 -10.81 10.79 11.86
N SER A 186 -10.90 9.82 12.77
CA SER A 186 -10.73 8.39 12.45
C SER A 186 -11.56 7.52 13.40
N VAL A 187 -10.97 6.54 14.08
CA VAL A 187 -11.67 5.52 14.88
C VAL A 187 -12.43 6.06 16.09
N LEU A 188 -12.15 7.30 16.53
CA LEU A 188 -12.88 7.96 17.63
C LEU A 188 -13.79 9.09 17.12
N SER A 189 -14.14 9.11 15.84
CA SER A 189 -15.03 10.14 15.26
C SER A 189 -16.39 10.24 15.94
N ASP A 190 -16.90 9.11 16.45
CA ASP A 190 -18.20 9.06 17.11
C ASP A 190 -18.15 9.54 18.57
N PHE A 191 -16.95 9.64 19.15
CA PHE A 191 -16.75 9.97 20.57
C PHE A 191 -16.12 11.35 20.78
N ILE A 192 -15.33 11.83 19.81
CA ILE A 192 -14.61 13.09 19.90
C ILE A 192 -14.93 13.91 18.67
N THR A 193 -15.51 15.09 18.87
CA THR A 193 -15.85 16.01 17.78
C THR A 193 -14.58 16.49 17.09
N TYR A 194 -14.50 16.26 15.77
CA TYR A 194 -13.43 16.79 14.95
C TYR A 194 -13.64 18.32 14.74
N PRO A 195 -12.63 19.17 15.03
CA PRO A 195 -12.83 20.62 15.12
C PRO A 195 -12.76 21.35 13.76
N TYR A 196 -12.48 20.65 12.66
CA TYR A 196 -12.29 21.26 11.34
C TYR A 196 -13.34 20.82 10.31
N ASP A 197 -13.49 21.62 9.26
CA ASP A 197 -14.41 21.41 8.15
C ASP A 197 -13.90 20.40 7.11
N LEU A 198 -12.58 20.21 7.03
CA LEU A 198 -11.92 19.33 6.07
C LEU A 198 -11.17 18.19 6.76
N PRO A 199 -11.12 16.98 6.16
CA PRO A 199 -10.22 15.93 6.61
C PRO A 199 -8.76 16.40 6.65
N PRO A 200 -7.92 15.86 7.54
CA PRO A 200 -6.56 16.36 7.78
C PRO A 200 -5.71 16.52 6.51
N GLU A 201 -5.80 15.58 5.57
CA GLU A 201 -5.03 15.62 4.32
C GLU A 201 -5.41 16.78 3.39
N TYR A 202 -6.67 17.19 3.38
CA TYR A 202 -7.15 18.32 2.57
C TYR A 202 -6.96 19.64 3.31
N LEU A 203 -7.06 19.63 4.64
CA LEU A 203 -6.73 20.77 5.49
C LEU A 203 -5.27 21.20 5.27
N ILE A 204 -4.32 20.27 5.34
CA ILE A 204 -2.90 20.58 5.06
C ILE A 204 -2.69 21.02 3.60
N GLY A 205 -3.45 20.45 2.65
CA GLY A 205 -3.47 20.90 1.25
C GLY A 205 -3.89 22.37 1.10
N ARG A 206 -4.92 22.78 1.85
CA ARG A 206 -5.41 24.17 1.89
C ARG A 206 -4.36 25.09 2.51
N GLU A 207 -3.90 24.80 3.72
CA GLU A 207 -3.08 25.73 4.51
C GLU A 207 -1.67 25.94 3.94
N TYR A 208 -0.99 24.88 3.47
CA TYR A 208 0.41 24.99 3.03
C TYR A 208 0.57 25.10 1.51
N PHE A 209 -0.43 24.68 0.74
CA PHE A 209 -0.33 24.64 -0.73
C PHE A 209 -1.40 25.46 -1.44
N GLY A 210 -2.32 26.10 -0.71
CA GLY A 210 -3.41 26.90 -1.28
C GLY A 210 -4.38 26.09 -2.13
N LYS A 211 -4.45 24.77 -1.91
CA LYS A 211 -5.20 23.83 -2.76
C LYS A 211 -6.05 22.91 -1.87
N PRO A 212 -7.30 23.29 -1.54
CA PRO A 212 -8.17 22.47 -0.69
C PRO A 212 -8.52 21.11 -1.32
N GLU A 213 -8.47 20.98 -2.64
CA GLU A 213 -8.66 19.72 -3.39
C GLU A 213 -7.43 18.79 -3.31
N MET A 214 -6.28 19.28 -2.83
CA MET A 214 -5.04 18.52 -2.79
C MET A 214 -4.98 17.63 -1.54
N SER A 215 -5.10 16.32 -1.76
CA SER A 215 -4.90 15.33 -0.70
C SER A 215 -3.41 15.22 -0.33
N SER A 216 -3.04 15.83 0.80
CA SER A 216 -1.69 15.88 1.35
C SER A 216 -1.51 14.82 2.45
N ASN A 217 -1.60 13.54 2.06
CA ASN A 217 -1.47 12.42 2.99
C ASN A 217 -0.04 12.29 3.53
N ALA A 218 0.05 12.04 4.84
CA ALA A 218 1.31 11.78 5.52
C ALA A 218 1.31 10.40 6.21
N GLY A 219 2.51 9.90 6.52
CA GLY A 219 2.70 8.57 7.09
C GLY A 219 2.42 8.48 8.59
N ILE A 220 2.81 7.35 9.18
CA ILE A 220 2.58 7.06 10.61
C ILE A 220 3.18 8.09 11.57
N LEU A 221 4.27 8.77 11.21
CA LEU A 221 4.92 9.76 12.08
C LEU A 221 4.07 11.03 12.21
N ALA A 222 3.70 11.64 11.08
CA ALA A 222 2.78 12.77 11.04
C ALA A 222 1.43 12.42 11.67
N ASN A 223 0.91 11.23 11.41
CA ASN A 223 -0.37 10.80 11.98
C ASN A 223 -0.29 10.56 13.49
N GLY A 224 0.84 10.05 14.00
CA GLY A 224 1.08 9.96 15.44
C GLY A 224 1.13 11.34 16.10
N PHE A 225 1.89 12.25 15.49
CA PHE A 225 2.00 13.63 15.97
C PHE A 225 0.67 14.37 15.97
N MET A 226 -0.08 14.32 14.88
CA MET A 226 -1.40 14.94 14.76
C MET A 226 -2.35 14.53 15.88
N ASN A 227 -2.28 13.28 16.34
CA ASN A 227 -3.22 12.77 17.34
C ASN A 227 -2.75 12.97 18.79
N PHE A 228 -1.44 12.83 19.05
CA PHE A 228 -0.91 12.80 20.42
C PHE A 228 0.50 13.43 20.55
N GLY A 229 0.88 14.31 19.62
CA GLY A 229 2.19 14.95 19.59
C GLY A 229 3.34 13.96 19.51
N TYR A 230 4.50 14.32 20.07
CA TYR A 230 5.68 13.44 20.08
C TYR A 230 5.42 12.10 20.79
N ALA A 231 4.55 12.05 21.80
CA ALA A 231 4.16 10.79 22.43
C ALA A 231 3.48 9.84 21.42
N GLY A 232 2.64 10.38 20.54
CA GLY A 232 2.04 9.63 19.42
C GLY A 232 3.07 9.14 18.41
N VAL A 233 4.08 9.95 18.09
CA VAL A 233 5.20 9.54 17.21
C VAL A 233 5.91 8.31 17.78
N PHE A 234 6.26 8.34 19.07
CA PHE A 234 6.90 7.20 19.74
C PHE A 234 5.98 5.98 19.80
N ALA A 235 4.71 6.16 20.18
CA ALA A 235 3.75 5.07 20.29
C ALA A 235 3.54 4.37 18.93
N TYR A 236 3.32 5.13 17.85
CA TYR A 236 3.05 4.55 16.53
C TYR A 236 4.30 3.91 15.94
N SER A 237 5.48 4.49 16.17
CA SER A 237 6.75 3.87 15.78
C SER A 237 6.98 2.55 16.51
N PHE A 238 6.71 2.51 17.81
CA PHE A 238 6.81 1.29 18.62
C PHE A 238 5.86 0.20 18.12
N ILE A 239 4.59 0.51 17.90
CA ILE A 239 3.61 -0.47 17.38
C ILE A 239 4.02 -0.95 15.99
N PHE A 240 4.50 -0.06 15.12
CA PHE A 240 5.01 -0.44 13.81
C PHE A 240 6.22 -1.39 13.92
N SER A 241 7.16 -1.13 14.82
CA SER A 241 8.27 -2.05 15.11
C SER A 241 7.79 -3.41 15.62
N VAL A 242 6.74 -3.47 16.44
CA VAL A 242 6.12 -4.73 16.87
C VAL A 242 5.58 -5.51 15.67
N PHE A 243 4.92 -4.86 14.70
CA PHE A 243 4.48 -5.55 13.48
C PHE A 243 5.65 -6.11 12.66
N LEU A 244 6.74 -5.37 12.52
CA LEU A 244 7.95 -5.86 11.85
C LEU A 244 8.54 -7.07 12.58
N MET A 245 8.56 -7.03 13.91
CA MET A 245 9.02 -8.15 14.74
C MET A 245 8.14 -9.39 14.56
N ILE A 246 6.82 -9.22 14.54
CA ILE A 246 5.86 -10.30 14.27
C ILE A 246 6.13 -10.91 12.90
N LEU A 247 6.22 -10.10 11.85
CA LEU A 247 6.49 -10.59 10.49
C LEU A 247 7.84 -11.32 10.37
N ASN A 248 8.87 -10.81 11.05
CA ASN A 248 10.18 -11.45 11.08
C ASN A 248 10.13 -12.82 11.80
N SER A 249 9.36 -12.93 12.88
CA SER A 249 9.22 -14.18 13.66
C SER A 249 8.59 -15.32 12.86
N ILE A 250 7.69 -15.01 11.92
CA ILE A 250 6.96 -15.99 11.09
C ILE A 250 7.89 -16.63 10.02
N LYS A 251 9.07 -16.05 9.74
CA LYS A 251 10.04 -16.55 8.75
C LYS A 251 9.39 -16.84 7.39
N LEU A 252 8.67 -15.86 6.86
CA LEU A 252 7.96 -16.00 5.60
C LEU A 252 8.87 -16.38 4.43
N ASN A 253 8.29 -16.98 3.40
CA ASN A 253 9.03 -17.29 2.19
C ASN A 253 9.44 -15.99 1.48
N LYS A 254 10.72 -15.92 1.10
CA LYS A 254 11.34 -14.83 0.32
C LYS A 254 10.55 -14.39 -0.92
N ARG A 255 9.71 -15.27 -1.49
CA ARG A 255 8.86 -14.97 -2.64
C ARG A 255 7.83 -13.86 -2.39
N TYR A 256 7.45 -13.64 -1.13
CA TYR A 256 6.53 -12.57 -0.73
C TYR A 256 7.23 -11.24 -0.40
N PHE A 257 8.56 -11.13 -0.62
CA PHE A 257 9.32 -9.92 -0.28
C PHE A 257 8.76 -8.64 -0.92
N GLY A 258 8.30 -8.72 -2.18
CA GLY A 258 7.70 -7.57 -2.86
C GLY A 258 6.42 -7.05 -2.20
N LEU A 259 5.60 -7.96 -1.64
CA LEU A 259 4.40 -7.59 -0.87
C LEU A 259 4.78 -6.81 0.40
N PHE A 260 5.86 -7.19 1.09
CA PHE A 260 6.34 -6.47 2.27
C PHE A 260 6.86 -5.08 1.91
N ILE A 261 7.69 -4.97 0.88
CA ILE A 261 8.18 -3.67 0.41
C ILE A 261 7.01 -2.76 0.02
N PHE A 262 5.98 -3.30 -0.64
CA PHE A 262 4.77 -2.54 -0.95
C PHE A 262 4.09 -1.97 0.29
N PHE A 263 3.88 -2.77 1.34
CA PHE A 263 3.29 -2.27 2.59
C PHE A 263 4.18 -1.26 3.32
N MET A 264 5.51 -1.39 3.25
CA MET A 264 6.41 -0.35 3.77
C MET A 264 6.18 1.01 3.09
N PHE A 265 5.97 1.01 1.77
CA PHE A 265 5.62 2.24 1.04
C PHE A 265 4.27 2.82 1.46
N ILE A 266 3.29 1.98 1.79
CA ILE A 266 1.99 2.43 2.29
C ILE A 266 2.15 3.09 3.67
N PHE A 267 2.82 2.43 4.62
CA PHE A 267 3.03 3.00 5.97
C PHE A 267 3.77 4.34 5.95
N ARG A 268 4.63 4.56 4.95
CA ARG A 268 5.33 5.83 4.75
C ARG A 268 4.40 6.99 4.36
N GLY A 269 3.32 6.71 3.62
CA GLY A 269 2.51 7.74 2.96
C GLY A 269 1.03 7.72 3.36
N SER A 270 0.64 6.95 4.36
CA SER A 270 -0.76 6.84 4.77
C SER A 270 -0.89 6.79 6.30
N PRO A 271 -1.99 7.32 6.85
CA PRO A 271 -2.30 7.23 8.28
C PRO A 271 -2.27 5.79 8.80
N PHE A 272 -2.01 5.64 10.10
CA PHE A 272 -1.79 4.34 10.71
C PHE A 272 -3.01 3.42 10.62
N PHE A 273 -4.17 3.86 11.11
CA PHE A 273 -5.40 3.07 11.06
C PHE A 273 -5.88 2.82 9.63
N THR A 274 -5.71 3.78 8.72
CA THR A 274 -6.01 3.60 7.29
C THR A 274 -5.14 2.51 6.67
N THR A 275 -3.85 2.46 7.01
CA THR A 275 -2.95 1.41 6.52
C THR A 275 -3.35 0.03 7.03
N ILE A 276 -3.72 -0.06 8.31
CA ILE A 276 -4.16 -1.33 8.90
C ILE A 276 -5.49 -1.75 8.29
N LEU A 277 -6.53 -0.95 8.53
CA LEU A 277 -7.92 -1.27 8.23
C LEU A 277 -8.20 -1.18 6.74
N THR A 278 -8.01 -0.01 6.12
CA THR A 278 -8.40 0.23 4.73
C THR A 278 -7.47 -0.47 3.75
N HIS A 279 -6.16 -0.40 3.95
CA HIS A 279 -5.21 -1.07 3.04
C HIS A 279 -4.97 -2.55 3.37
N GLY A 280 -5.60 -3.07 4.43
CA GLY A 280 -5.69 -4.50 4.69
C GLY A 280 -4.42 -5.12 5.28
N PHE A 281 -3.54 -4.34 5.92
CA PHE A 281 -2.34 -4.92 6.55
C PHE A 281 -2.70 -5.97 7.62
N TRP A 282 -3.84 -5.84 8.30
CA TRP A 282 -4.33 -6.89 9.21
C TRP A 282 -4.58 -8.23 8.50
N ILE A 283 -5.05 -8.20 7.24
CA ILE A 283 -5.24 -9.41 6.42
C ILE A 283 -3.88 -10.02 6.09
N VAL A 284 -2.87 -9.21 5.79
CA VAL A 284 -1.49 -9.70 5.58
C VAL A 284 -0.99 -10.44 6.81
N LEU A 285 -1.24 -9.92 8.01
CA LEU A 285 -0.87 -10.60 9.26
C LEU A 285 -1.60 -11.94 9.40
N ILE A 286 -2.92 -11.98 9.20
CA ILE A 286 -3.69 -13.24 9.27
C ILE A 286 -3.18 -14.27 8.25
N LEU A 287 -2.98 -13.85 7.00
CA LEU A 287 -2.48 -14.73 5.94
C LEU A 287 -1.05 -15.20 6.23
N ALA A 288 -0.21 -14.34 6.82
CA ALA A 288 1.13 -14.70 7.24
C ALA A 288 1.13 -15.83 8.28
N PHE A 289 0.19 -15.81 9.22
CA PHE A 289 0.05 -16.88 10.21
C PHE A 289 -0.58 -18.16 9.66
N THR A 290 -1.49 -18.08 8.70
CA THR A 290 -2.34 -19.23 8.33
C THR A 290 -1.95 -19.91 7.01
N VAL A 291 -1.54 -19.11 6.02
CA VAL A 291 -1.54 -19.46 4.59
C VAL A 291 -0.16 -19.36 3.97
N LEU A 292 0.61 -18.33 4.32
CA LEU A 292 1.88 -18.09 3.64
C LEU A 292 2.92 -19.16 4.03
N PRO A 293 3.55 -19.84 3.05
CA PRO A 293 4.56 -20.85 3.33
C PRO A 293 5.75 -20.22 4.06
N GLN A 294 6.18 -20.86 5.14
CA GLN A 294 7.34 -20.44 5.93
C GLN A 294 8.62 -21.11 5.42
N ARG A 295 9.77 -20.50 5.69
CA ARG A 295 11.07 -21.12 5.47
C ARG A 295 11.15 -22.39 6.33
N LYS A 296 11.43 -23.55 5.73
CA LYS A 296 11.78 -24.76 6.49
C LYS A 296 12.92 -24.41 7.44
N ARG A 297 12.81 -24.76 8.73
CA ARG A 297 14.00 -24.77 9.61
C ARG A 297 15.00 -25.67 8.90
N VAL A 298 16.14 -25.10 8.50
CA VAL A 298 17.32 -25.91 8.27
C VAL A 298 17.68 -26.36 9.67
N GLU A 299 17.36 -27.62 10.00
CA GLU A 299 17.98 -28.27 11.14
C GLU A 299 19.47 -28.32 10.81
N SER A 300 20.23 -27.49 11.51
CA SER A 300 21.68 -27.56 11.56
C SER A 300 22.09 -28.73 12.42
#